data_AF-A0A9X3SIG5-F1
#
_entry.id   AF-A0A9X3SIG5-F1
#
_cell.length_a   1.000
_cell.length_b   1.000
_cell.length_c   1.000
_cell.angle_alpha   90.00
_cell.angle_beta   90.00
_cell.angle_gamma   90.00
#
_symmetry.space_group_name_H-M   'P 1'
#
loop_
_entity.id
_entity.type
_entity.pdbx_description
1 polymer ?
#
loop_
_entity_poly.entity_id
_entity_poly.type
_entity_poly.pdbx_seq_one_letter_code
_entity_poly.pdbx_strand_id
1 'polypeptide(L)'
;MELRGISYATDAGGDTARDLGVIREELHCTAVLLYGSDLERLSEAARRALDVGLDVWFQPRLADRPRRALLRHLARAAEDAERLRVEHPGRVVLVAGCEFSLFTRGMIPGPHTMIRLRMLRFMPRLRPRVTRKLNALLARVEPLVRARFNGPVTYAAAFWEDVDWSRFDLVGLNLYRMGWNAAVYEDTVQAQVGDKPVVITEFGCCAHVGGELSGPGGFMIVRWLGSQPSIRPGHVRDEQVQARYLEECVEVYERAGVHGAFAFTFAMPDFPHRPDDPEHDLDMAGFGVVKVAPDDPSRWARKAAFHALERKFGT
;
A
#
# COMPACT_ATOMS: atom_id res chain seq x y z
N MET A 1 -16.21 9.64 -4.21
CA MET A 1 -15.41 8.82 -3.28
C MET A 1 -15.19 9.63 -2.00
N GLU A 2 -15.42 9.07 -0.82
CA GLU A 2 -15.39 9.82 0.46
C GLU A 2 -13.98 9.93 1.04
N LEU A 3 -13.22 8.84 0.94
CA LEU A 3 -11.84 8.78 1.41
C LEU A 3 -10.86 8.93 0.26
N ARG A 4 -10.03 9.98 0.33
CA ARG A 4 -8.95 10.29 -0.60
C ARG A 4 -7.65 10.14 0.15
N GLY A 5 -6.88 9.11 -0.16
CA GLY A 5 -5.71 8.78 0.63
C GLY A 5 -4.48 8.46 -0.17
N ILE A 6 -3.37 8.47 0.56
CA ILE A 6 -2.08 7.98 0.10
C ILE A 6 -1.45 7.16 1.22
N SER A 7 -0.66 6.16 0.87
CA SER A 7 0.11 5.40 1.86
C SER A 7 1.44 6.08 2.18
N TYR A 8 1.94 5.89 3.39
CA TYR A 8 3.21 6.44 3.85
C TYR A 8 3.98 5.41 4.70
N ALA A 9 5.22 5.14 4.29
CA ALA A 9 6.12 4.22 4.99
C ALA A 9 6.76 4.91 6.20
N THR A 10 6.51 4.39 7.40
CA THR A 10 7.03 4.97 8.65
C THR A 10 8.46 4.52 8.96
N ASP A 11 8.90 3.41 8.37
CA ASP A 11 10.25 2.87 8.57
C ASP A 11 11.30 3.56 7.67
N ALA A 12 10.88 4.26 6.60
CA ALA A 12 11.74 4.60 5.46
C ALA A 12 12.62 5.85 5.62
N GLY A 13 12.59 6.54 6.77
CA GLY A 13 13.28 7.84 6.92
C GLY A 13 12.51 8.97 6.24
N GLY A 14 13.05 10.20 6.31
CA GLY A 14 12.38 11.42 5.85
C GLY A 14 11.89 12.31 6.99
N ASP A 15 11.26 13.43 6.63
CA ASP A 15 10.66 14.36 7.61
C ASP A 15 9.15 14.11 7.68
N THR A 16 8.75 13.17 8.54
CA THR A 16 7.36 12.74 8.69
C THR A 16 6.41 13.89 9.02
N ALA A 17 6.83 14.91 9.77
CA ALA A 17 5.93 16.03 10.08
C ALA A 17 5.66 16.87 8.83
N ARG A 18 6.71 17.22 8.09
CA ARG A 18 6.58 17.95 6.82
C ARG A 18 5.80 17.16 5.78
N ASP A 19 6.12 15.88 5.61
CA ASP A 19 5.50 15.02 4.61
C ASP A 19 3.99 14.88 4.84
N LEU A 20 3.57 14.64 6.10
CA LEU A 20 2.15 14.55 6.45
C LEU A 20 1.41 15.88 6.26
N GLY A 21 2.07 17.01 6.54
CA GLY A 21 1.54 18.33 6.23
C GLY A 21 1.30 18.53 4.73
N VAL A 22 2.26 18.15 3.88
CA VAL A 22 2.11 18.20 2.41
C VAL A 22 0.99 17.26 1.93
N ILE A 23 0.91 16.04 2.47
CA ILE A 23 -0.15 15.08 2.15
C ILE A 23 -1.53 15.68 2.44
N ARG A 24 -1.68 16.39 3.56
CA ARG A 24 -2.94 17.04 3.90
C ARG A 24 -3.23 18.25 3.01
N GLU A 25 -2.31 19.21 3.01
CA GLU A 25 -2.58 20.57 2.53
C GLU A 25 -2.45 20.69 1.02
N GLU A 26 -1.50 19.97 0.41
CA GLU A 26 -1.24 20.06 -1.03
C GLU A 26 -1.86 18.90 -1.82
N LEU A 27 -1.80 17.67 -1.30
CA LEU A 27 -2.48 16.54 -1.95
C LEU A 27 -3.96 16.46 -1.61
N HIS A 28 -4.46 17.30 -0.70
CA HIS A 28 -5.86 17.32 -0.27
C HIS A 28 -6.38 15.97 0.26
N CYS A 29 -5.47 15.12 0.75
CA CYS A 29 -5.86 13.83 1.31
C CYS A 29 -6.70 14.03 2.58
N THR A 30 -7.72 13.18 2.73
CA THR A 30 -8.53 13.10 3.95
C THR A 30 -8.01 12.04 4.91
N ALA A 31 -7.28 11.05 4.41
CA ALA A 31 -6.70 9.98 5.20
C ALA A 31 -5.30 9.58 4.73
N VAL A 32 -4.54 8.94 5.61
CA VAL A 32 -3.24 8.34 5.31
C VAL A 32 -3.18 6.89 5.78
N LEU A 33 -2.70 6.00 4.92
CA LEU A 33 -2.40 4.62 5.29
C LEU A 33 -0.94 4.51 5.72
N LEU A 34 -0.74 4.46 7.04
CA LEU A 34 0.58 4.35 7.64
C LEU A 34 0.95 2.89 7.76
N TYR A 35 2.12 2.53 7.24
CA TYR A 35 2.64 1.18 7.36
C TYR A 35 4.08 1.15 7.83
N GLY A 36 4.43 0.11 8.58
CA GLY A 36 5.75 -0.08 9.17
C GLY A 36 5.79 -1.26 10.11
N SER A 37 7.00 -1.67 10.44
CA SER A 37 7.32 -2.77 11.34
C SER A 37 7.75 -2.30 12.73
N ASP A 38 8.19 -1.05 12.85
CA ASP A 38 8.43 -0.40 14.13
C ASP A 38 7.13 0.26 14.63
N LEU A 39 6.53 -0.32 15.68
CA LEU A 39 5.25 0.16 16.22
C LEU A 39 5.37 1.52 16.92
N GLU A 40 6.55 1.88 17.41
CA GLU A 40 6.76 3.18 18.06
C GLU A 40 6.78 4.28 16.99
N ARG A 41 7.53 4.07 15.90
CA ARG A 41 7.55 4.99 14.75
C ARG A 41 6.19 5.06 14.06
N LEU A 42 5.50 3.92 13.93
CA LEU A 42 4.16 3.87 13.36
C LEU A 42 3.14 4.65 14.21
N SER A 43 3.19 4.49 15.54
CA SER A 43 2.32 5.22 16.47
C SER A 43 2.62 6.72 16.51
N GLU A 44 3.89 7.10 16.44
CA GLU A 44 4.31 8.50 16.38
C GLU A 44 3.82 9.18 15.09
N ALA A 45 4.01 8.54 13.94
CA ALA A 45 3.50 9.03 12.66
C ALA A 45 1.97 9.15 12.67
N ALA A 46 1.27 8.21 13.33
CA ALA A 46 -0.18 8.24 13.45
C ALA A 46 -0.69 9.43 14.28
N ARG A 47 -0.04 9.75 15.40
CA ARG A 47 -0.39 10.97 16.17
C ARG A 47 -0.21 12.23 15.33
N ARG A 48 0.94 12.35 14.65
CA ARG A 48 1.21 13.49 13.77
C ARG A 48 0.18 13.61 12.64
N ALA A 49 -0.22 12.49 12.04
CA ALA A 49 -1.24 12.49 10.99
C ALA A 49 -2.60 12.99 11.53
N LEU A 50 -3.00 12.52 12.72
CA LEU A 50 -4.24 12.95 13.37
C LEU A 50 -4.21 14.44 13.71
N ASP A 51 -3.07 14.95 14.21
CA ASP A 51 -2.83 16.35 14.56
C ASP A 51 -2.95 17.29 13.35
N VAL A 52 -2.47 16.87 12.18
CA VAL A 52 -2.64 17.64 10.93
C VAL A 52 -4.00 17.40 10.25
N GLY A 53 -4.91 16.64 10.87
CA GLY A 53 -6.27 16.47 10.34
C GLY A 53 -6.43 15.37 9.29
N LEU A 54 -5.50 14.41 9.22
CA LEU A 54 -5.66 13.19 8.43
C LEU A 54 -6.25 12.06 9.28
N ASP A 55 -7.23 11.34 8.75
CA ASP A 55 -7.68 10.08 9.36
C ASP A 55 -6.63 8.99 9.12
N VAL A 56 -6.46 8.09 10.09
CA VAL A 56 -5.36 7.12 10.09
C VAL A 56 -5.84 5.72 9.79
N TRP A 57 -5.21 5.12 8.78
CA TRP A 57 -5.29 3.69 8.51
C TRP A 57 -4.00 3.03 9.00
N PHE A 58 -4.08 2.41 10.17
CA PHE A 58 -2.96 1.88 10.92
C PHE A 58 -2.64 0.45 10.47
N GLN A 59 -1.57 0.26 9.69
CA GLN A 59 -1.20 -1.04 9.10
C GLN A 59 0.15 -1.57 9.62
N PRO A 60 0.16 -2.32 10.74
CA PRO A 60 1.37 -2.97 11.24
C PRO A 60 1.84 -4.08 10.29
N ARG A 61 3.07 -4.00 9.80
CA ARG A 61 3.66 -4.99 8.87
C ARG A 61 4.78 -5.76 9.57
N LEU A 62 4.73 -7.10 9.52
CA LEU A 62 5.79 -7.96 10.04
C LEU A 62 6.06 -9.14 9.10
N ALA A 63 6.73 -8.85 7.97
CA ALA A 63 7.02 -9.83 6.93
C ALA A 63 8.05 -10.88 7.36
N ASP A 64 7.94 -12.10 6.82
CA ASP A 64 8.92 -13.19 6.97
C ASP A 64 9.27 -13.60 8.42
N ARG A 65 8.41 -13.25 9.39
CA ARG A 65 8.55 -13.68 10.80
C ARG A 65 7.66 -14.90 11.13
N PRO A 66 7.99 -15.66 12.20
CA PRO A 66 7.14 -16.76 12.66
C PRO A 66 5.72 -16.29 13.04
N ARG A 67 4.70 -17.11 12.80
CA ARG A 67 3.29 -16.79 13.08
C ARG A 67 3.05 -16.28 14.51
N ARG A 68 3.73 -16.85 15.50
CA ARG A 68 3.61 -16.41 16.90
C ARG A 68 4.11 -14.97 17.10
N ALA A 69 5.17 -14.58 16.38
CA ALA A 69 5.68 -13.21 16.41
C ALA A 69 4.71 -12.24 15.73
N LEU A 70 4.16 -12.62 14.56
CA LEU A 70 3.13 -11.85 13.86
C LEU A 70 1.92 -11.57 14.76
N LEU A 71 1.37 -12.60 15.41
CA LEU A 71 0.20 -12.44 16.28
C LEU A 71 0.50 -11.53 17.49
N ARG A 72 1.67 -11.68 18.14
CA ARG A 72 2.05 -10.77 19.23
C ARG A 72 2.21 -9.32 18.77
N HIS A 73 2.78 -9.13 17.58
CA HIS A 73 2.96 -7.80 17.00
C HIS A 73 1.61 -7.16 16.68
N LEU A 74 0.67 -7.91 16.07
CA LEU A 74 -0.70 -7.43 15.82
C LEU A 74 -1.48 -7.13 17.10
N ALA A 75 -1.31 -7.94 18.16
CA ALA A 75 -1.91 -7.67 19.45
C ALA A 75 -1.44 -6.32 20.02
N ARG A 76 -0.12 -6.08 20.05
CA ARG A 76 0.43 -4.81 20.52
C ARG A 76 0.00 -3.63 19.63
N ALA A 77 0.01 -3.82 18.32
CA ALA A 77 -0.45 -2.81 17.37
C ALA A 77 -1.93 -2.44 17.57
N ALA A 78 -2.79 -3.41 17.89
CA ALA A 78 -4.19 -3.15 18.20
C ALA A 78 -4.36 -2.35 19.51
N GLU A 79 -3.56 -2.63 20.54
CA GLU A 79 -3.50 -1.82 21.77
C GLU A 79 -3.02 -0.39 21.49
N ASP A 80 -2.03 -0.22 20.61
CA ASP A 80 -1.52 1.09 20.21
C ASP A 80 -2.56 1.89 19.40
N ALA A 81 -3.23 1.25 18.44
CA ALA A 81 -4.32 1.83 17.67
C ALA A 81 -5.53 2.20 18.54
N GLU A 82 -5.83 1.43 19.59
CA GLU A 82 -6.94 1.74 20.51
C GLU A 82 -6.67 3.00 21.32
N ARG A 83 -5.43 3.23 21.78
CA ARG A 83 -5.08 4.48 22.46
C ARG A 83 -5.31 5.69 21.55
N LEU A 84 -4.83 5.61 20.30
CA LEU A 84 -5.08 6.63 19.28
C LEU A 84 -6.59 6.85 19.02
N ARG A 85 -7.38 5.77 18.95
CA ARG A 85 -8.84 5.85 18.72
C ARG A 85 -9.58 6.47 19.90
N VAL A 86 -9.15 6.23 21.14
CA VAL A 86 -9.74 6.86 22.33
C VAL A 86 -9.45 8.36 22.32
N GLU A 87 -8.23 8.76 21.95
CA GLU A 87 -7.81 10.16 21.83
C GLU A 87 -8.49 10.88 20.64
N HIS A 88 -8.73 10.15 19.54
CA HIS A 88 -9.34 10.68 18.32
C HIS A 88 -10.51 9.80 17.83
N PRO A 89 -11.68 9.86 18.49
CA PRO A 89 -12.83 9.01 18.16
C PRO A 89 -13.26 9.12 16.70
N GLY A 90 -13.46 7.96 16.06
CA GLY A 90 -13.94 7.87 14.67
C GLY A 90 -12.88 8.07 13.58
N ARG A 91 -11.62 8.37 13.93
CA ARG A 91 -10.57 8.76 12.97
C ARG A 91 -9.48 7.71 12.74
N VAL A 92 -9.65 6.51 13.32
CA VAL A 92 -8.64 5.44 13.27
C VAL A 92 -9.26 4.14 12.79
N VAL A 93 -8.67 3.55 11.75
CA VAL A 93 -9.01 2.23 11.21
C VAL A 93 -7.80 1.31 11.37
N LEU A 94 -8.00 0.10 11.89
CA LEU A 94 -6.94 -0.90 11.98
C LEU A 94 -6.94 -1.79 10.73
N VAL A 95 -5.82 -1.81 10.00
CA VAL A 95 -5.60 -2.73 8.89
C VAL A 95 -4.86 -3.95 9.42
N ALA A 96 -5.61 -5.00 9.76
CA ALA A 96 -5.13 -6.16 10.50
C ALA A 96 -4.13 -7.06 9.75
N GLY A 97 -3.83 -6.73 8.49
CA GLY A 97 -2.81 -7.39 7.69
C GLY A 97 -2.74 -6.83 6.27
N CYS A 98 -1.65 -7.17 5.58
CA CYS A 98 -1.41 -6.83 4.18
C CYS A 98 -0.83 -8.08 3.51
N GLU A 99 -1.52 -8.58 2.49
CA GLU A 99 -1.10 -9.69 1.61
C GLU A 99 -0.37 -10.82 2.34
N PHE A 100 -0.97 -11.36 3.40
CA PHE A 100 -0.35 -12.41 4.21
C PHE A 100 0.04 -13.64 3.40
N SER A 101 -0.63 -13.95 2.29
CA SER A 101 -0.18 -15.00 1.39
C SER A 101 1.25 -14.76 0.86
N LEU A 102 1.60 -13.51 0.58
CA LEU A 102 2.90 -13.09 0.07
C LEU A 102 3.90 -12.70 1.16
N PHE A 103 3.46 -12.19 2.31
CA PHE A 103 4.37 -11.72 3.39
C PHE A 103 4.47 -12.66 4.60
N THR A 104 3.53 -13.58 4.82
CA THR A 104 3.58 -14.56 5.93
C THR A 104 4.12 -15.93 5.52
N ARG A 105 5.12 -16.44 6.25
CA ARG A 105 5.75 -17.74 5.98
C ARG A 105 4.75 -18.89 5.94
N GLY A 106 4.94 -19.81 5.00
CA GLY A 106 4.17 -21.05 4.90
C GLY A 106 2.83 -20.93 4.20
N MET A 107 2.49 -19.77 3.64
CA MET A 107 1.32 -19.58 2.78
C MET A 107 1.63 -20.05 1.34
N ILE A 108 2.31 -19.21 0.56
CA ILE A 108 2.92 -19.56 -0.72
C ILE A 108 4.27 -20.26 -0.47
N PRO A 109 4.64 -21.30 -1.24
CA PRO A 109 5.95 -21.95 -1.10
C PRO A 109 7.12 -20.98 -1.28
N GLY A 110 8.06 -20.99 -0.33
CA GLY A 110 9.26 -20.15 -0.37
C GLY A 110 9.66 -19.67 1.02
N PRO A 111 10.97 -19.58 1.34
CA PRO A 111 11.45 -19.18 2.66
C PRO A 111 11.36 -17.67 2.92
N HIS A 112 11.37 -16.85 1.86
CA HIS A 112 11.33 -15.38 1.93
C HIS A 112 10.48 -14.78 0.81
N THR A 113 10.01 -13.55 1.01
CA THR A 113 9.08 -12.82 0.13
C THR A 113 9.49 -12.85 -1.36
N MET A 114 10.75 -12.56 -1.69
CA MET A 114 11.23 -12.55 -3.08
C MET A 114 11.12 -13.91 -3.79
N ILE A 115 11.23 -15.03 -3.06
CA ILE A 115 11.02 -16.36 -3.65
C ILE A 115 9.52 -16.61 -3.86
N ARG A 116 8.68 -16.20 -2.91
CA ARG A 116 7.22 -16.34 -3.02
C ARG A 116 6.64 -15.52 -4.17
N LEU A 117 7.18 -14.35 -4.43
CA LEU A 117 6.84 -13.53 -5.59
C LEU A 117 7.03 -14.29 -6.91
N ARG A 118 8.14 -15.02 -7.07
CA ARG A 118 8.41 -15.84 -8.27
C ARG A 118 7.40 -16.98 -8.44
N MET A 119 6.83 -17.46 -7.34
CA MET A 119 5.82 -18.52 -7.31
C MET A 119 4.43 -18.03 -7.71
N LEU A 120 4.19 -16.72 -7.83
CA LEU A 120 2.88 -16.19 -8.19
C LEU A 120 2.39 -16.67 -9.56
N ARG A 121 3.30 -17.00 -10.49
CA ARG A 121 2.96 -17.62 -11.78
C ARG A 121 2.18 -18.95 -11.64
N PHE A 122 2.28 -19.61 -10.48
CA PHE A 122 1.59 -20.85 -10.16
C PHE A 122 0.35 -20.63 -9.28
N MET A 123 -0.06 -19.37 -9.03
CA MET A 123 -1.22 -19.04 -8.19
C MET A 123 -2.50 -19.77 -8.56
N PRO A 124 -2.87 -19.97 -9.84
CA PRO A 124 -4.09 -20.71 -10.17
C PRO A 124 -4.14 -22.11 -9.53
N ARG A 125 -3.00 -22.80 -9.43
CA ARG A 125 -2.89 -24.13 -8.79
C ARG A 125 -2.80 -24.03 -7.26
N LEU A 126 -2.19 -22.97 -6.75
CA LEU A 126 -1.97 -22.78 -5.31
C LEU A 126 -3.19 -22.19 -4.58
N ARG A 127 -4.08 -21.50 -5.32
CA ARG A 127 -5.18 -20.68 -4.77
C ARG A 127 -6.02 -21.43 -3.73
N PRO A 128 -6.55 -22.65 -3.94
CA PRO A 128 -7.38 -23.32 -2.94
C PRO A 128 -6.65 -23.56 -1.60
N ARG A 129 -5.34 -23.86 -1.65
CA ARG A 129 -4.51 -24.05 -0.45
C ARG A 129 -4.18 -22.72 0.21
N VAL A 130 -3.88 -21.68 -0.56
CA VAL A 130 -3.59 -20.34 -0.06
C VAL A 130 -4.83 -19.75 0.61
N THR A 131 -5.98 -19.75 -0.06
CA THR A 131 -7.28 -19.30 0.48
C THR A 131 -7.61 -19.97 1.82
N ARG A 132 -7.50 -21.30 1.90
CA ARG A 132 -7.77 -22.04 3.14
C ARG A 132 -6.84 -21.61 4.28
N LYS A 133 -5.53 -21.52 4.01
CA LYS A 133 -4.54 -21.15 5.02
C LYS A 133 -4.66 -19.69 5.46
N LEU A 134 -4.95 -18.79 4.51
CA LEU A 134 -5.17 -17.38 4.76
C LEU A 134 -6.38 -17.19 5.67
N ASN A 135 -7.54 -17.73 5.30
CA ASN A 135 -8.75 -17.61 6.12
C ASN A 135 -8.59 -18.28 7.50
N ALA A 136 -7.85 -19.40 7.61
CA ALA A 136 -7.49 -19.98 8.90
C ALA A 136 -6.51 -19.14 9.74
N LEU A 137 -5.76 -18.22 9.12
CA LEU A 137 -4.99 -17.20 9.83
C LEU A 137 -5.88 -16.04 10.25
N LEU A 138 -6.70 -15.51 9.34
CA LEU A 138 -7.59 -14.38 9.61
C LEU A 138 -8.62 -14.71 10.70
N ALA A 139 -9.14 -15.94 10.75
CA ALA A 139 -10.00 -16.42 11.84
C ALA A 139 -9.33 -16.45 13.22
N ARG A 140 -7.99 -16.36 13.28
CA ARG A 140 -7.24 -16.14 14.54
C ARG A 140 -6.87 -14.68 14.78
N VAL A 141 -6.69 -13.91 13.71
CA VAL A 141 -6.29 -12.50 13.79
C VAL A 141 -7.46 -11.65 14.23
N GLU A 142 -8.64 -11.84 13.66
CA GLU A 142 -9.82 -11.03 13.96
C GLU A 142 -10.18 -11.00 15.46
N PRO A 143 -10.40 -12.13 16.15
CA PRO A 143 -10.77 -12.07 17.56
C PRO A 143 -9.63 -11.52 18.44
N LEU A 144 -8.37 -11.69 18.01
CA LEU A 144 -7.20 -11.16 18.71
C LEU A 144 -7.17 -9.64 18.68
N VAL A 145 -7.44 -9.02 17.53
CA VAL A 145 -7.45 -7.56 17.38
C VAL A 145 -8.71 -6.95 17.97
N ARG A 146 -9.89 -7.58 17.80
CA ARG A 146 -11.15 -7.11 18.38
C ARG A 146 -11.14 -7.08 19.91
N ALA A 147 -10.44 -8.02 20.55
CA ALA A 147 -10.28 -8.00 22.00
C ALA A 147 -9.50 -6.78 22.53
N ARG A 148 -8.90 -5.97 21.65
CA ARG A 148 -8.01 -4.86 21.99
C ARG A 148 -8.37 -3.54 21.33
N PHE A 149 -9.09 -3.58 20.22
CA PHE A 149 -9.42 -2.42 19.41
C PHE A 149 -10.91 -2.41 19.09
N ASN A 150 -11.57 -1.30 19.45
CA ASN A 150 -13.02 -1.13 19.35
C ASN A 150 -13.47 -0.30 18.14
N GLY A 151 -12.55 0.06 17.24
CA GLY A 151 -12.85 0.79 16.01
C GLY A 151 -13.02 -0.11 14.79
N PRO A 152 -13.14 0.48 13.59
CA PRO A 152 -13.27 -0.26 12.35
C PRO A 152 -12.02 -1.06 11.98
N VAL A 153 -12.18 -2.33 11.60
CA VAL A 153 -11.10 -3.24 11.22
C VAL A 153 -11.29 -3.73 9.79
N THR A 154 -10.19 -3.75 9.04
CA THR A 154 -10.11 -4.30 7.68
C THR A 154 -8.84 -5.12 7.48
N TYR A 155 -8.65 -5.63 6.28
CA TYR A 155 -7.47 -6.35 5.82
C TYR A 155 -7.16 -5.91 4.39
N ALA A 156 -5.88 -5.69 4.05
CA ALA A 156 -5.45 -5.31 2.70
C ALA A 156 -5.11 -6.57 1.90
N ALA A 157 -6.08 -7.03 1.09
CA ALA A 157 -5.98 -8.27 0.34
C ALA A 157 -5.33 -8.05 -1.03
N ALA A 158 -4.38 -8.90 -1.40
CA ALA A 158 -3.89 -8.92 -2.77
C ALA A 158 -5.01 -9.35 -3.73
N PHE A 159 -4.99 -8.93 -4.99
CA PHE A 159 -6.02 -9.28 -5.98
C PHE A 159 -6.22 -10.79 -6.22
N TRP A 160 -5.29 -11.65 -5.76
CA TRP A 160 -5.40 -13.11 -5.83
C TRP A 160 -5.91 -13.77 -4.53
N GLU A 161 -6.01 -13.02 -3.44
CA GLU A 161 -6.49 -13.51 -2.15
C GLU A 161 -8.01 -13.53 -2.13
N ASP A 162 -8.56 -14.67 -1.71
CA ASP A 162 -10.00 -14.83 -1.48
C ASP A 162 -10.22 -14.82 0.04
N VAL A 163 -10.79 -13.72 0.52
CA VAL A 163 -10.94 -13.39 1.94
C VAL A 163 -12.41 -13.49 2.31
N ASP A 164 -12.70 -14.18 3.41
CA ASP A 164 -14.03 -14.17 4.01
C ASP A 164 -14.22 -12.86 4.80
N TRP A 165 -14.80 -11.88 4.11
CA TRP A 165 -15.04 -10.52 4.58
C TRP A 165 -16.09 -10.43 5.69
N SER A 166 -16.83 -11.49 6.02
CA SER A 166 -17.84 -11.46 7.11
C SER A 166 -17.26 -11.00 8.45
N ARG A 167 -15.95 -11.20 8.66
CA ARG A 167 -15.18 -10.88 9.87
C ARG A 167 -14.73 -9.42 10.00
N PHE A 168 -14.75 -8.65 8.91
CA PHE A 168 -14.22 -7.29 8.85
C PHE A 168 -15.33 -6.28 8.63
N ASP A 169 -15.10 -5.03 9.03
CA ASP A 169 -16.09 -3.95 8.84
C ASP A 169 -16.04 -3.40 7.41
N LEU A 170 -14.86 -3.44 6.79
CA LEU A 170 -14.62 -2.97 5.43
C LEU A 170 -13.96 -4.06 4.58
N VAL A 171 -14.14 -3.93 3.26
CA VAL A 171 -13.41 -4.71 2.25
C VAL A 171 -12.17 -3.90 1.84
N GLY A 172 -10.96 -4.42 2.08
CA GLY A 172 -9.71 -3.74 1.73
C GLY A 172 -8.95 -4.47 0.61
N LEU A 173 -8.72 -3.80 -0.51
CA LEU A 173 -8.16 -4.43 -1.71
C LEU A 173 -6.91 -3.71 -2.23
N ASN A 174 -5.82 -4.45 -2.36
CA ASN A 174 -4.66 -4.07 -3.16
C ASN A 174 -4.93 -4.45 -4.62
N LEU A 175 -5.48 -3.50 -5.38
CA LEU A 175 -6.08 -3.78 -6.68
C LEU A 175 -5.42 -2.97 -7.78
N TYR A 176 -4.61 -3.63 -8.59
CA TYR A 176 -3.86 -3.00 -9.65
C TYR A 176 -4.46 -3.27 -11.02
N ARG A 177 -4.56 -2.21 -11.83
CA ARG A 177 -4.72 -2.34 -13.28
C ARG A 177 -3.39 -2.76 -13.91
N MET A 178 -3.47 -3.67 -14.86
CA MET A 178 -2.37 -4.32 -15.58
C MET A 178 -2.77 -4.48 -17.05
N GLY A 179 -1.81 -4.73 -17.93
CA GLY A 179 -2.06 -4.83 -19.37
C GLY A 179 -3.10 -5.90 -19.73
N TRP A 180 -3.13 -7.02 -19.00
CA TRP A 180 -4.05 -8.13 -19.28
C TRP A 180 -5.46 -7.95 -18.72
N ASN A 181 -5.67 -7.04 -17.75
CA ASN A 181 -7.00 -6.78 -17.18
C ASN A 181 -7.57 -5.40 -17.56
N ALA A 182 -6.82 -4.57 -18.30
CA ALA A 182 -7.21 -3.19 -18.58
C ALA A 182 -8.64 -3.05 -19.12
N ALA A 183 -9.04 -3.93 -20.05
CA ALA A 183 -10.36 -3.91 -20.66
C ALA A 183 -11.52 -4.27 -19.73
N VAL A 184 -11.25 -4.96 -18.61
CA VAL A 184 -12.25 -5.44 -17.65
C VAL A 184 -12.03 -4.88 -16.24
N TYR A 185 -11.12 -3.91 -16.10
CA TYR A 185 -10.69 -3.42 -14.79
C TYR A 185 -11.82 -2.70 -14.08
N GLU A 186 -12.57 -1.85 -14.79
CA GLU A 186 -13.72 -1.14 -14.22
C GLU A 186 -14.82 -2.12 -13.77
N ASP A 187 -15.19 -3.09 -14.62
CA ASP A 187 -16.12 -4.16 -14.25
C ASP A 187 -15.64 -4.95 -13.03
N THR A 188 -14.33 -5.21 -12.94
CA THR A 188 -13.72 -5.90 -11.80
C THR A 188 -13.88 -5.09 -10.51
N VAL A 189 -13.67 -3.77 -10.55
CA VAL A 189 -13.87 -2.87 -9.41
C VAL A 189 -15.35 -2.82 -9.02
N GLN A 190 -16.25 -2.61 -9.99
CA GLN A 190 -17.69 -2.55 -9.76
C GLN A 190 -18.21 -3.83 -9.12
N ALA A 191 -17.72 -4.99 -9.55
CA ALA A 191 -18.11 -6.28 -8.99
C ALA A 191 -17.68 -6.48 -7.52
N GLN A 192 -16.78 -5.65 -6.97
CA GLN A 192 -16.43 -5.70 -5.55
C GLN A 192 -17.41 -4.90 -4.68
N VAL A 193 -18.06 -3.89 -5.25
CA VAL A 193 -18.93 -2.99 -4.52
C VAL A 193 -20.21 -3.72 -4.13
N GLY A 194 -20.55 -3.65 -2.85
CA GLY A 194 -21.70 -4.32 -2.26
C GLY A 194 -22.07 -3.70 -0.92
N ASP A 195 -22.65 -4.49 -0.01
CA ASP A 195 -23.19 -3.98 1.26
C ASP A 195 -22.11 -3.39 2.20
N LYS A 196 -20.89 -3.91 2.15
CA LYS A 196 -19.76 -3.40 2.95
C LYS A 196 -19.00 -2.34 2.16
N PRO A 197 -18.57 -1.24 2.81
CA PRO A 197 -17.71 -0.24 2.18
C PRO A 197 -16.43 -0.89 1.64
N VAL A 198 -16.16 -0.69 0.34
CA VAL A 198 -14.95 -1.15 -0.33
C VAL A 198 -13.94 -0.03 -0.38
N VAL A 199 -12.72 -0.33 0.06
CA VAL A 199 -11.58 0.60 0.01
C VAL A 199 -10.44 -0.05 -0.77
N ILE A 200 -9.95 0.66 -1.78
CA ILE A 200 -8.73 0.26 -2.49
C ILE A 200 -7.54 0.65 -1.62
N THR A 201 -7.00 -0.30 -0.86
CA THR A 201 -5.92 -0.07 0.10
C THR A 201 -4.56 0.12 -0.56
N GLU A 202 -4.42 -0.24 -1.82
CA GLU A 202 -3.19 -0.04 -2.59
C GLU A 202 -3.49 -0.03 -4.09
N PHE A 203 -3.07 1.03 -4.80
CA PHE A 203 -3.01 1.09 -6.26
C PHE A 203 -1.88 2.01 -6.72
N GLY A 204 -1.37 1.80 -7.93
CA GLY A 204 -0.34 2.66 -8.53
C GLY A 204 0.47 1.95 -9.60
N CYS A 205 1.44 2.65 -10.18
CA CYS A 205 2.43 2.05 -11.07
C CYS A 205 3.78 2.78 -10.96
N CYS A 206 4.80 2.24 -11.61
CA CYS A 206 6.14 2.83 -11.65
C CYS A 206 6.27 3.89 -12.77
N ALA A 207 7.22 4.81 -12.62
CA ALA A 207 7.43 5.95 -13.52
C ALA A 207 8.33 5.63 -14.74
N HIS A 208 7.99 4.55 -15.46
CA HIS A 208 8.66 4.16 -16.70
C HIS A 208 7.66 3.67 -17.74
N VAL A 209 8.02 3.74 -19.02
CA VAL A 209 7.21 3.20 -20.11
C VAL A 209 6.93 1.70 -19.87
N GLY A 210 5.65 1.32 -19.89
CA GLY A 210 5.19 -0.05 -19.59
C GLY A 210 4.98 -0.35 -18.10
N GLY A 211 5.23 0.61 -17.20
CA GLY A 211 4.94 0.50 -15.77
C GLY A 211 3.44 0.30 -15.51
N GLU A 212 2.58 1.00 -16.26
CA GLU A 212 1.13 0.89 -16.26
C GLU A 212 0.62 -0.51 -16.66
N LEU A 213 1.37 -1.22 -17.49
CA LEU A 213 1.04 -2.58 -17.92
C LEU A 213 1.45 -3.63 -16.89
N SER A 214 2.48 -3.32 -16.10
CA SER A 214 3.09 -4.23 -15.13
C SER A 214 2.40 -4.18 -13.76
N GLY A 215 1.65 -3.10 -13.47
CA GLY A 215 0.97 -2.90 -12.20
C GLY A 215 1.92 -3.06 -11.00
N PRO A 216 1.65 -3.97 -10.05
CA PRO A 216 2.49 -4.15 -8.87
C PRO A 216 3.86 -4.74 -9.23
N GLY A 217 4.03 -5.29 -10.44
CA GLY A 217 5.29 -5.86 -10.92
C GLY A 217 6.25 -4.86 -11.57
N GLY A 218 5.91 -3.57 -11.66
CA GLY A 218 6.76 -2.57 -12.35
C GLY A 218 8.18 -2.47 -11.79
N PHE A 219 8.35 -2.66 -10.48
CA PHE A 219 9.67 -2.65 -9.83
C PHE A 219 10.61 -3.79 -10.28
N MET A 220 10.09 -4.80 -10.99
CA MET A 220 10.87 -5.96 -11.43
C MET A 220 11.90 -5.63 -12.51
N ILE A 221 11.94 -4.38 -13.00
CA ILE A 221 13.01 -3.87 -13.88
C ILE A 221 14.34 -3.69 -13.14
N VAL A 222 14.33 -3.68 -11.80
CA VAL A 222 15.54 -3.62 -10.99
C VAL A 222 16.27 -4.97 -10.98
N ARG A 223 17.58 -4.91 -11.18
CA ARG A 223 18.53 -5.98 -10.94
C ARG A 223 19.09 -5.82 -9.52
N TRP A 224 18.51 -6.59 -8.60
CA TRP A 224 18.92 -6.61 -7.19
C TRP A 224 20.23 -7.38 -6.93
N LEU A 225 20.62 -8.26 -7.86
CA LEU A 225 21.82 -9.07 -7.74
C LEU A 225 23.00 -8.35 -8.41
N GLY A 226 23.94 -7.85 -7.61
CA GLY A 226 25.11 -7.08 -8.06
C GLY A 226 25.80 -6.39 -6.88
N SER A 227 26.84 -5.60 -7.17
CA SER A 227 27.50 -4.73 -6.17
C SER A 227 26.58 -3.60 -5.69
N GLN A 228 25.70 -3.13 -6.57
CA GLN A 228 24.64 -2.17 -6.26
C GLN A 228 23.40 -2.50 -7.13
N PRO A 229 22.17 -2.24 -6.65
CA PRO A 229 20.98 -2.39 -7.49
C PRO A 229 21.02 -1.45 -8.70
N SER A 230 20.66 -1.97 -9.87
CA SER A 230 20.62 -1.19 -11.12
C SER A 230 19.39 -1.51 -11.97
N ILE A 231 19.02 -0.61 -12.86
CA ILE A 231 17.93 -0.77 -13.82
C ILE A 231 18.41 -1.63 -14.99
N ARG A 232 17.58 -2.59 -15.42
CA ARG A 232 17.87 -3.37 -16.62
C ARG A 232 17.90 -2.45 -17.87
N PRO A 233 18.78 -2.73 -18.85
CA PRO A 233 18.80 -1.94 -20.09
C PRO A 233 17.45 -1.93 -20.81
N GLY A 234 17.12 -0.82 -21.48
CA GLY A 234 15.93 -0.69 -22.33
C GLY A 234 14.69 -0.11 -21.65
N HIS A 235 14.77 0.27 -20.37
CA HIS A 235 13.68 0.99 -19.69
C HIS A 235 13.89 2.50 -19.79
N VAL A 236 12.80 3.23 -20.05
CA VAL A 236 12.81 4.69 -20.24
C VAL A 236 11.90 5.32 -19.19
N ARG A 237 12.41 6.34 -18.49
CA ARG A 237 11.68 7.08 -17.46
C ARG A 237 10.55 7.87 -18.10
N ASP A 238 9.36 7.77 -17.52
CA ASP A 238 8.21 8.57 -17.91
C ASP A 238 7.29 8.76 -16.69
N GLU A 239 7.36 9.93 -16.07
CA GLU A 239 6.48 10.28 -14.94
C GLU A 239 5.01 10.49 -15.39
N GLN A 240 4.78 10.79 -16.67
CA GLN A 240 3.42 10.98 -17.20
C GLN A 240 2.66 9.66 -17.34
N VAL A 241 3.37 8.55 -17.55
CA VAL A 241 2.78 7.20 -17.46
C VAL A 241 2.18 6.98 -16.08
N GLN A 242 2.94 7.28 -15.02
CA GLN A 242 2.47 7.16 -13.64
C GLN A 242 1.30 8.10 -13.35
N ALA A 243 1.41 9.36 -13.78
CA ALA A 243 0.37 10.37 -13.57
C ALA A 243 -0.98 9.95 -14.19
N ARG A 244 -0.99 9.60 -15.49
CA ARG A 244 -2.21 9.15 -16.18
C ARG A 244 -2.79 7.90 -15.55
N TYR A 245 -1.95 6.95 -15.15
CA TYR A 245 -2.42 5.73 -14.49
C TYR A 245 -3.21 6.03 -13.21
N LEU A 246 -2.68 6.91 -12.36
CA LEU A 246 -3.34 7.28 -11.11
C LEU A 246 -4.65 8.03 -11.37
N GLU A 247 -4.66 8.99 -12.30
CA GLU A 247 -5.88 9.73 -12.67
C GLU A 247 -6.99 8.79 -13.15
N GLU A 248 -6.67 7.92 -14.10
CA GLU A 248 -7.64 6.98 -14.67
C GLU A 248 -8.16 5.98 -13.63
N CYS A 249 -7.32 5.50 -12.70
CA CYS A 249 -7.77 4.62 -11.62
C CYS A 249 -8.70 5.34 -10.65
N VAL A 250 -8.37 6.57 -10.25
CA VAL A 250 -9.25 7.37 -9.38
C VAL A 250 -10.61 7.61 -10.04
N GLU A 251 -10.65 7.91 -11.34
CA GLU A 251 -11.92 8.07 -12.06
C GLU A 251 -12.76 6.78 -12.08
N VAL A 252 -12.13 5.61 -12.28
CA VAL A 252 -12.82 4.31 -12.20
C VAL A 252 -13.41 4.11 -10.80
N TYR A 253 -12.66 4.43 -9.76
CA TYR A 253 -13.07 4.29 -8.37
C TYR A 253 -14.26 5.19 -8.02
N GLU A 254 -14.24 6.44 -8.49
CA GLU A 254 -15.34 7.38 -8.32
C GLU A 254 -16.62 6.90 -9.02
N ARG A 255 -16.51 6.45 -10.29
CA ARG A 255 -17.66 5.93 -11.05
C ARG A 255 -18.23 4.65 -10.45
N ALA A 256 -17.36 3.75 -9.98
CA ALA A 256 -17.77 2.50 -9.35
C ALA A 256 -18.39 2.70 -7.96
N GLY A 257 -18.23 3.88 -7.35
CA GLY A 257 -18.75 4.17 -6.02
C GLY A 257 -17.96 3.50 -4.90
N VAL A 258 -16.65 3.30 -5.06
CA VAL A 258 -15.83 2.81 -3.94
C VAL A 258 -15.80 3.86 -2.83
N HIS A 259 -15.73 3.39 -1.58
CA HIS A 259 -15.75 4.26 -0.41
C HIS A 259 -14.46 5.10 -0.31
N GLY A 260 -13.32 4.51 -0.65
CA GLY A 260 -12.03 5.19 -0.62
C GLY A 260 -10.93 4.51 -1.41
N ALA A 261 -9.83 5.22 -1.61
CA ALA A 261 -8.63 4.66 -2.22
C ALA A 261 -7.34 5.28 -1.65
N PHE A 262 -6.28 4.47 -1.60
CA PHE A 262 -4.93 4.85 -1.17
C PHE A 262 -3.93 4.66 -2.29
N ALA A 263 -3.40 5.76 -2.82
CA ALA A 263 -2.29 5.68 -3.77
C ALA A 263 -1.05 5.10 -3.06
N PHE A 264 -0.37 4.18 -3.71
CA PHE A 264 0.91 3.64 -3.27
C PHE A 264 2.01 4.31 -4.10
N THR A 265 2.89 5.12 -3.53
CA THR A 265 2.98 5.61 -2.13
C THR A 265 3.50 7.06 -2.12
N PHE A 266 3.55 7.76 -0.97
CA PHE A 266 4.04 9.15 -0.95
C PHE A 266 5.50 9.23 -1.43
N ALA A 267 6.41 8.59 -0.71
CA ALA A 267 7.84 8.59 -0.98
C ALA A 267 8.42 7.16 -0.90
N MET A 268 9.51 6.93 -1.63
CA MET A 268 10.29 5.69 -1.56
C MET A 268 11.79 6.00 -1.43
N PRO A 269 12.27 6.30 -0.21
CA PRO A 269 13.69 6.58 0.04
C PRO A 269 14.67 5.47 -0.36
N ASP A 270 14.20 4.22 -0.40
CA ASP A 270 14.94 3.06 -0.89
C ASP A 270 15.05 2.98 -2.43
N PHE A 271 14.35 3.86 -3.14
CA PHE A 271 14.41 4.04 -4.60
C PHE A 271 14.82 5.50 -4.93
N PRO A 272 16.06 5.90 -4.64
CA PRO A 272 16.50 7.28 -4.82
C PRO A 272 16.57 7.67 -6.29
N HIS A 273 16.42 8.96 -6.55
CA HIS A 273 16.49 9.54 -7.88
C HIS A 273 17.92 9.92 -8.28
N ARG A 274 18.35 9.50 -9.46
CA ARG A 274 19.68 9.81 -10.03
C ARG A 274 19.54 10.29 -11.47
N PRO A 275 19.26 11.59 -11.70
CA PRO A 275 18.99 12.10 -13.04
C PRO A 275 20.17 11.94 -14.01
N ASP A 276 21.39 12.02 -13.50
CA ASP A 276 22.63 11.90 -14.29
C ASP A 276 23.15 10.46 -14.43
N ASP A 277 22.44 9.48 -13.86
CA ASP A 277 22.82 8.06 -13.88
C ASP A 277 21.57 7.16 -14.05
N PRO A 278 21.04 7.03 -15.28
CA PRO A 278 19.84 6.25 -15.54
C PRO A 278 19.96 4.76 -15.19
N GLU A 279 21.17 4.20 -15.17
CA GLU A 279 21.40 2.82 -14.76
C GLU A 279 21.12 2.63 -13.26
N HIS A 280 21.29 3.66 -12.45
CA HIS A 280 21.06 3.60 -11.00
C HIS A 280 19.91 4.49 -10.52
N ASP A 281 19.11 5.08 -11.44
CA ASP A 281 17.89 5.83 -11.14
C ASP A 281 16.76 4.89 -10.69
N LEU A 282 16.87 4.32 -9.49
CA LEU A 282 15.88 3.38 -8.95
C LEU A 282 14.49 4.00 -8.85
N ASP A 283 14.40 5.32 -8.67
CA ASP A 283 13.12 6.04 -8.60
C ASP A 283 12.18 5.75 -9.77
N MET A 284 12.69 5.46 -10.98
CA MET A 284 11.84 5.11 -12.13
C MET A 284 11.11 3.76 -11.94
N ALA A 285 11.69 2.86 -11.15
CA ALA A 285 11.10 1.59 -10.72
C ALA A 285 10.30 1.71 -9.42
N GLY A 286 10.27 2.90 -8.82
CA GLY A 286 9.54 3.21 -7.60
C GLY A 286 8.12 3.67 -7.87
N PHE A 287 7.25 3.47 -6.88
CA PHE A 287 5.85 3.89 -6.88
C PHE A 287 5.63 5.26 -6.21
N GLY A 288 6.66 5.82 -5.57
CA GLY A 288 6.58 7.13 -4.92
C GLY A 288 6.04 8.22 -5.85
N VAL A 289 5.17 9.10 -5.35
CA VAL A 289 4.70 10.30 -6.08
C VAL A 289 5.65 11.48 -5.94
N VAL A 290 6.62 11.39 -5.03
CA VAL A 290 7.79 12.26 -4.96
C VAL A 290 9.05 11.45 -5.28
N LYS A 291 10.08 12.12 -5.79
CA LYS A 291 11.40 11.54 -6.07
C LYS A 291 12.40 12.00 -5.02
N VAL A 292 13.03 11.04 -4.35
CA VAL A 292 13.86 11.28 -3.15
C VAL A 292 15.33 11.44 -3.54
N ALA A 293 16.03 12.37 -2.90
CA ALA A 293 17.45 12.60 -3.14
C ALA A 293 18.29 11.43 -2.58
N PRO A 294 19.37 11.02 -3.27
CA PRO A 294 20.18 9.87 -2.88
C PRO A 294 20.97 10.09 -1.58
N ASP A 295 21.25 11.34 -1.25
CA ASP A 295 22.07 11.81 -0.13
C ASP A 295 21.26 12.18 1.11
N ASP A 296 19.97 12.49 0.95
CA ASP A 296 19.10 12.91 2.06
C ASP A 296 17.65 12.48 1.82
N PRO A 297 17.13 11.50 2.60
CA PRO A 297 15.76 11.00 2.44
C PRO A 297 14.69 12.03 2.80
N SER A 298 15.04 13.15 3.44
CA SER A 298 14.12 14.27 3.73
C SER A 298 13.99 15.25 2.56
N ARG A 299 14.88 15.17 1.57
CA ARG A 299 14.86 16.01 0.38
C ARG A 299 14.21 15.25 -0.77
N TRP A 300 13.09 15.77 -1.24
CA TRP A 300 12.38 15.22 -2.38
C TRP A 300 11.84 16.33 -3.30
N ALA A 301 11.55 15.96 -4.54
CA ALA A 301 10.85 16.80 -5.52
C ALA A 301 9.55 16.12 -5.97
N ARG A 302 8.53 16.91 -6.30
CA ARG A 302 7.24 16.40 -6.80
C ARG A 302 7.43 15.74 -8.17
N LYS A 303 6.81 14.57 -8.39
CA LYS A 303 6.68 13.99 -9.74
C LYS A 303 5.41 14.49 -10.42
N ALA A 304 5.27 14.23 -11.71
CA ALA A 304 3.99 14.45 -12.41
C ALA A 304 2.80 13.74 -11.71
N ALA A 305 3.03 12.58 -11.11
CA ALA A 305 2.03 11.82 -10.34
C ALA A 305 1.50 12.57 -9.11
N PHE A 306 2.33 13.39 -8.45
CA PHE A 306 1.89 14.24 -7.34
C PHE A 306 0.81 15.22 -7.82
N HIS A 307 1.10 15.93 -8.92
CA HIS A 307 0.18 16.93 -9.48
C HIS A 307 -1.10 16.31 -10.04
N ALA A 308 -1.03 15.08 -10.53
CA ALA A 308 -2.21 14.30 -10.90
C ALA A 308 -3.14 14.06 -9.70
N LEU A 309 -2.59 13.58 -8.58
CA LEU A 309 -3.37 13.34 -7.36
C LEU A 309 -3.89 14.66 -6.75
N GLU A 310 -3.06 15.70 -6.69
CA GLU A 310 -3.46 17.05 -6.25
C GLU A 310 -4.71 17.53 -7.01
N ARG A 311 -4.72 17.43 -8.34
CA ARG A 311 -5.90 17.79 -9.15
C ARG A 311 -7.11 16.91 -8.85
N LYS A 312 -6.92 15.59 -8.73
CA LYS A 312 -8.02 14.64 -8.51
C LYS A 312 -8.61 14.71 -7.11
N PHE A 313 -7.81 15.04 -6.11
CA PHE A 313 -8.25 15.10 -4.72
C PHE A 313 -8.68 16.51 -4.29
N GLY A 314 -8.26 17.55 -5.01
CA GLY A 314 -8.68 18.93 -4.78
C GLY A 314 -10.08 19.30 -5.30
N THR A 315 -10.71 18.41 -6.08
CA THR A 315 -12.12 18.52 -6.49
C THR A 315 -13.06 17.96 -5.44
#